data_AF-A0A5C4QVP0-F1
#
_entry.id   AF-A0A5C4QVP0-F1
#
_cell.length_a   1.000
_cell.length_b   1.000
_cell.length_c   1.000
_cell.angle_alpha   90.00
_cell.angle_beta   90.00
_cell.angle_gamma   90.00
#
_symmetry.space_group_name_H-M   'P 1'
#
loop_
_entity.id
_entity.type
_entity.pdbx_description
1 polymer ?
#
loop_
_entity_poly.entity_id
_entity_poly.type
_entity_poly.pdbx_seq_one_letter_code
_entity_poly.pdbx_strand_id
1 'polypeptide(L)'
;MSDSNGREASRGPAKERHRGAVTLRRGAIPSSTADQRLLDSRGRGDWKTRDAWRALRILSEFVEGFDTLADLPPAVSVFGSARSGPDTAECRLAEQVGGALARAGYAV
;
A
#
# COMPACT_ATOMS: atom_id res chain seq x y z
N MET A 1 -68.82 5.11 30.87
CA MET A 1 -67.71 4.74 31.78
C MET A 1 -67.00 3.58 31.10
N SER A 2 -66.20 3.87 30.06
CA SER A 2 -64.79 4.32 30.15
C SER A 2 -63.87 3.11 30.28
N ASP A 3 -62.78 2.95 29.54
CA ASP A 3 -62.24 3.61 28.36
C ASP A 3 -61.26 2.61 27.73
N SER A 4 -61.15 2.69 26.42
CA SER A 4 -60.12 2.08 25.58
C SER A 4 -58.70 2.54 25.95
N ASN A 5 -57.72 1.63 25.97
CA ASN A 5 -56.41 1.83 25.33
C ASN A 5 -55.62 0.50 25.37
N GLY A 6 -55.18 -0.10 24.27
CA GLY A 6 -54.61 0.55 23.10
C GLY A 6 -53.13 0.88 23.34
N ARG A 7 -52.29 -0.14 23.55
CA ARG A 7 -50.85 -0.05 23.30
C ARG A 7 -50.40 -1.27 22.53
N GLU A 8 -50.72 -1.27 21.24
CA GLU A 8 -49.93 -2.00 20.25
C GLU A 8 -48.50 -1.47 20.34
N ALA A 9 -47.62 -2.27 20.93
CA ALA A 9 -46.19 -2.10 20.74
C ALA A 9 -45.92 -2.37 19.26
N SER A 10 -45.79 -1.29 18.47
CA SER A 10 -45.34 -1.36 17.09
C SER A 10 -43.92 -1.91 17.05
N ARG A 11 -43.80 -3.24 17.05
CA ARG A 11 -42.58 -3.94 16.65
C ARG A 11 -42.41 -3.68 15.16
N GLY A 12 -41.74 -2.58 14.84
CA GLY A 12 -41.21 -2.36 13.49
C GLY A 12 -40.42 -3.60 13.03
N PRO A 13 -40.38 -3.89 11.72
CA PRO A 13 -39.80 -5.12 11.21
C PRO A 13 -38.39 -5.31 11.75
N ALA A 14 -38.11 -6.49 12.29
CA ALA A 14 -36.80 -6.82 12.84
C ALA A 14 -35.75 -6.48 11.77
N LYS A 15 -34.79 -5.62 12.11
CA LYS A 15 -33.70 -5.27 11.20
C LYS A 15 -32.99 -6.59 10.86
N GLU A 16 -33.06 -7.01 9.60
CA GLU A 16 -32.37 -8.17 9.04
C GLU A 16 -31.38 -7.66 8.00
N ARG A 17 -30.14 -8.16 8.04
CA ARG A 17 -29.10 -7.79 7.08
C ARG A 17 -28.43 -9.04 6.54
N HIS A 18 -28.36 -9.15 5.23
CA HIS A 18 -27.68 -10.24 4.55
C HIS A 18 -26.20 -9.88 4.33
N ARG A 19 -25.29 -10.80 4.66
CA ARG A 19 -23.85 -10.73 4.37
C ARG A 19 -23.45 -12.02 3.67
N GLY A 20 -23.37 -11.99 2.34
CA GLY A 20 -23.20 -13.20 1.54
C GLY A 20 -24.33 -14.19 1.81
N ALA A 21 -24.00 -15.46 2.08
CA ALA A 21 -24.97 -16.51 2.42
C ALA A 21 -25.53 -16.45 3.86
N VAL A 22 -25.16 -15.45 4.67
CA VAL A 22 -25.52 -15.37 6.09
C VAL A 22 -26.50 -14.23 6.35
N THR A 23 -27.64 -14.53 6.98
CA THR A 23 -28.61 -13.54 7.47
C THR A 23 -28.32 -13.19 8.93
N LEU A 24 -27.97 -11.93 9.17
CA LEU A 24 -27.74 -11.37 10.50
C LEU A 24 -29.03 -10.71 10.99
N ARG A 25 -29.46 -11.05 12.21
CA ARG A 25 -30.69 -10.53 12.83
C ARG A 25 -30.38 -9.84 14.16
N ARG A 26 -31.09 -8.76 14.44
CA ARG A 26 -31.05 -8.04 15.73
C ARG A 26 -29.60 -7.73 16.18
N GLY A 27 -29.19 -8.25 17.35
CA GLY A 27 -27.88 -8.01 17.95
C GLY A 27 -26.68 -8.59 17.20
N ALA A 28 -26.90 -9.45 16.19
CA ALA A 28 -25.85 -9.94 15.31
C ALA A 28 -25.55 -8.98 14.15
N ILE A 29 -26.31 -7.88 14.00
CA ILE A 29 -26.02 -6.84 13.00
C ILE A 29 -24.98 -5.88 13.59
N PRO A 30 -23.74 -5.84 13.03
CA PRO A 30 -22.74 -4.91 13.50
C PRO A 30 -23.21 -3.46 13.28
N SER A 31 -22.93 -2.59 14.25
CA SER A 31 -23.29 -1.16 14.21
C SER A 31 -22.54 -0.36 13.13
N SER A 32 -21.46 -0.92 12.59
CA SER A 32 -20.68 -0.35 11.49
C SER A 32 -20.34 -1.39 10.44
N THR A 33 -20.18 -0.93 9.20
CA THR A 33 -19.70 -1.76 8.09
C THR A 33 -18.17 -1.93 8.16
N ALA A 34 -17.62 -2.89 7.42
CA ALA A 34 -16.18 -3.17 7.47
C ALA A 34 -15.36 -2.04 6.83
N ASP A 35 -15.86 -1.49 5.72
CA ASP A 35 -15.36 -0.31 5.02
C ASP A 35 -15.42 0.94 5.92
N GLN A 36 -16.53 1.18 6.62
CA GLN A 36 -16.64 2.29 7.57
C GLN A 36 -15.57 2.19 8.67
N ARG A 37 -15.33 1.00 9.23
CA ARG A 37 -14.27 0.79 10.23
C ARG A 37 -12.86 1.01 9.68
N LEU A 38 -12.61 0.68 8.41
CA LEU A 38 -11.32 0.89 7.76
C LEU A 38 -11.09 2.38 7.49
N LEU A 39 -12.07 3.08 6.93
CA LEU A 39 -11.95 4.48 6.48
C LEU A 39 -12.01 5.48 7.64
N ASP A 40 -12.77 5.19 8.70
CA ASP A 40 -12.88 6.05 9.89
C ASP A 40 -11.65 5.93 10.82
N SER A 41 -10.72 5.00 10.55
CA SER A 41 -9.58 4.68 11.41
C SER A 41 -8.38 5.65 11.31
N ARG A 42 -8.65 6.95 11.10
CA ARG A 42 -7.65 8.04 10.88
C ARG A 42 -6.64 8.29 12.01
N GLY A 43 -6.67 7.52 13.10
CA GLY A 43 -5.85 7.73 14.29
C GLY A 43 -5.09 6.50 14.81
N ARG A 44 -4.83 5.48 13.98
CA ARG A 44 -4.03 4.33 14.44
C ARG A 44 -2.55 4.75 14.54
N GLY A 45 -2.07 4.89 15.78
CA GLY A 45 -0.73 5.35 16.16
C GLY A 45 0.43 4.56 15.54
N ASP A 46 1.63 5.11 15.70
CA ASP A 46 2.90 4.87 15.01
C ASP A 46 3.28 3.40 14.71
N TRP A 47 2.55 2.78 13.80
CA TRP A 47 2.80 1.43 13.30
C TRP A 47 3.87 1.41 12.20
N LYS A 48 4.14 2.58 11.60
CA LYS A 48 5.16 2.76 10.56
C LYS A 48 6.59 2.52 11.07
N THR A 49 6.79 2.61 12.39
CA THR A 49 8.08 2.38 13.06
C THR A 49 8.27 0.95 13.54
N ARG A 50 7.28 0.06 13.37
CA ARG A 50 7.38 -1.36 13.76
C ARG A 50 8.04 -2.17 12.65
N ASP A 51 8.93 -3.09 13.02
CA ASP A 51 9.69 -3.93 12.09
C ASP A 51 8.82 -4.67 11.06
N ALA A 52 7.58 -5.03 11.42
CA ALA A 52 6.62 -5.63 10.50
C ALA A 52 6.27 -4.73 9.30
N TRP A 53 6.12 -3.41 9.50
CA TRP A 53 5.86 -2.49 8.39
C TRP A 53 7.09 -2.23 7.55
N ARG A 54 8.27 -2.19 8.18
CA ARG A 54 9.55 -2.09 7.45
C ARG A 54 9.76 -3.30 6.55
N ALA A 55 9.49 -4.51 7.03
CA ALA A 55 9.58 -5.72 6.21
C ALA A 55 8.65 -5.67 5.00
N LEU A 56 7.41 -5.21 5.18
CA LEU A 56 6.47 -5.01 4.07
C LEU A 56 6.97 -3.98 3.06
N ARG A 57 7.54 -2.85 3.53
CA ARG A 57 8.16 -1.86 2.64
C ARG A 57 9.34 -2.41 1.85
N ILE A 58 10.25 -3.12 2.51
CA ILE A 58 11.42 -3.74 1.84
C ILE A 58 10.94 -4.73 0.76
N LEU A 59 9.94 -5.56 1.07
CA LEU A 59 9.36 -6.47 0.09
C LEU A 59 8.75 -5.72 -1.10
N SER A 60 8.03 -4.62 -0.84
CA SER A 60 7.49 -3.76 -1.91
C SER A 60 8.59 -3.16 -2.77
N GLU A 61 9.69 -2.68 -2.18
CA GLU A 61 10.84 -2.13 -2.90
C GLU A 61 11.52 -3.20 -3.80
N PHE A 62 11.57 -4.46 -3.35
CA PHE A 62 12.04 -5.57 -4.20
C PHE A 62 11.10 -5.88 -5.36
N VAL A 63 9.78 -5.93 -5.12
CA VAL A 63 8.79 -6.18 -6.18
C VAL A 63 8.88 -5.10 -7.26
N GLU A 64 8.91 -3.83 -6.86
CA GLU A 64 9.05 -2.70 -7.78
C GLU A 64 10.39 -2.72 -8.51
N GLY A 65 11.49 -3.02 -7.81
CA GLY A 65 12.82 -3.12 -8.41
C GLY A 65 12.94 -4.24 -9.44
N PHE A 66 12.38 -5.42 -9.17
CA PHE A 66 12.40 -6.53 -10.13
C PHE A 66 11.50 -6.27 -11.34
N ASP A 67 10.33 -5.66 -11.15
CA ASP A 67 9.43 -5.31 -12.25
C ASP A 67 10.07 -4.25 -13.17
N THR A 68 10.67 -3.21 -12.59
CA THR A 68 11.34 -2.13 -13.34
C THR A 68 12.55 -2.62 -14.14
N LEU A 69 13.29 -3.59 -13.60
CA LEU A 69 14.52 -4.12 -14.20
C LEU A 69 14.30 -5.42 -15.01
N ALA A 70 13.05 -5.87 -15.17
CA ALA A 70 12.73 -7.16 -15.78
C ALA A 70 13.24 -7.30 -17.23
N ASP A 71 13.17 -6.21 -18.00
CA ASP A 71 13.54 -6.18 -19.42
C ASP A 71 14.93 -5.56 -19.67
N LEU A 72 15.74 -5.38 -18.62
CA LEU A 72 17.05 -4.75 -18.75
C LEU A 72 18.00 -5.66 -19.57
N PRO A 73 18.68 -5.14 -20.62
CA PRO A 73 19.71 -5.89 -21.34
C PRO A 73 20.94 -6.12 -20.44
N PRO A 74 21.96 -6.88 -20.89
CA PRO A 74 23.22 -7.01 -20.16
C PRO A 74 23.73 -5.65 -19.67
N ALA A 75 23.99 -5.56 -18.37
CA ALA A 75 24.29 -4.29 -17.72
C ALA A 75 25.60 -4.34 -16.94
N VAL A 76 26.24 -3.18 -16.79
CA VAL A 76 27.46 -3.01 -15.99
C VAL A 76 27.20 -1.91 -14.96
N SER A 77 27.19 -2.27 -13.68
CA SER A 77 27.07 -1.28 -12.60
C SER A 77 28.39 -0.55 -12.39
N VAL A 78 28.37 0.78 -12.51
CA VAL A 78 29.52 1.65 -12.27
C VAL A 78 29.32 2.44 -10.98
N PHE A 79 30.32 2.41 -10.09
CA PHE A 79 30.30 3.14 -8.82
C PHE A 79 31.41 4.19 -8.80
N GLY A 80 31.13 5.32 -8.14
CA GLY A 80 32.07 6.43 -8.03
C GLY A 80 31.77 7.32 -6.83
N SER A 81 32.66 8.26 -6.56
CA SER A 81 32.48 9.25 -5.49
C SER A 81 31.28 10.16 -5.78
N ALA A 82 30.29 10.19 -4.88
CA ALA A 82 29.18 11.14 -4.91
C ALA A 82 29.63 12.60 -4.68
N ARG A 83 30.91 12.83 -4.35
CA ARG A 83 31.48 14.17 -4.08
C ARG A 83 32.23 14.76 -5.27
N SER A 84 32.48 13.98 -6.33
CA SER A 84 33.21 14.48 -7.50
C SER A 84 32.36 15.46 -8.27
N GLY A 85 32.89 16.66 -8.51
CA GLY A 85 32.24 17.69 -9.33
C GLY A 85 32.39 17.42 -10.83
N PRO A 86 31.59 18.09 -11.68
CA PRO A 86 31.61 17.88 -13.13
C PRO A 86 32.98 18.11 -13.79
N ASP A 87 33.77 19.08 -13.31
CA ASP A 87 35.05 19.46 -13.91
C ASP A 87 36.23 18.54 -13.51
N THR A 88 35.97 17.57 -12.62
CA THR A 88 37.01 16.65 -12.14
C THR A 88 37.47 15.70 -13.24
N ALA A 89 38.71 15.21 -13.14
CA ALA A 89 39.24 14.24 -14.09
C ALA A 89 38.48 12.91 -14.00
N GLU A 90 38.05 12.54 -12.80
CA GLU A 90 37.28 11.33 -12.50
C GLU A 90 35.88 11.38 -13.14
N CYS A 91 35.20 12.53 -13.06
CA CYS A 91 33.88 12.69 -13.68
C CYS A 91 33.96 12.58 -15.22
N ARG A 92 34.94 13.27 -15.83
CA ARG A 92 35.20 13.16 -17.28
C ARG A 92 35.56 11.73 -17.72
N LEU A 93 36.31 11.00 -16.91
CA LEU A 93 36.62 9.60 -17.19
C LEU A 93 35.35 8.73 -17.08
N ALA A 94 34.52 8.94 -16.06
CA ALA A 94 33.27 8.21 -15.88
C ALA A 94 32.32 8.39 -17.08
N GLU A 95 32.21 9.60 -17.63
CA GLU A 95 31.43 9.87 -18.84
C GLU A 95 31.96 9.10 -20.06
N GLN A 96 33.29 9.09 -20.25
CA GLN A 96 33.92 8.35 -21.35
C GLN A 96 33.68 6.83 -21.23
N VAL A 97 33.80 6.28 -20.03
CA VAL A 97 33.54 4.87 -19.73
C VAL A 97 32.07 4.52 -19.97
N GLY A 98 31.14 5.31 -19.43
CA GLY A 98 29.70 5.09 -19.62
C GLY A 98 29.31 5.14 -21.10
N GLY A 99 29.83 6.12 -21.84
CA GLY A 99 29.62 6.20 -23.29
C GLY A 99 30.20 5.02 -24.05
N ALA A 100 31.36 4.50 -23.65
CA ALA A 100 31.98 3.32 -24.27
C ALA A 100 31.15 2.05 -24.02
N LEU A 101 30.66 1.86 -22.79
CA LEU A 101 29.81 0.73 -22.41
C LEU A 101 28.48 0.74 -23.18
N ALA A 102 27.83 1.91 -23.26
CA ALA A 102 26.58 2.07 -24.03
C ALA A 102 26.79 1.75 -25.53
N ARG A 103 27.89 2.24 -26.13
CA ARG A 103 28.24 1.90 -27.53
C ARG A 103 28.56 0.42 -27.73
N ALA A 104 29.02 -0.27 -26.70
CA ALA A 104 29.27 -1.71 -26.72
C ALA A 104 27.99 -2.54 -26.48
N GLY A 105 26.83 -1.91 -26.27
CA GLY A 105 25.54 -2.59 -26.11
C GLY A 105 25.18 -2.96 -24.67
N TYR A 106 25.88 -2.40 -23.68
CA TYR A 106 25.55 -2.59 -22.27
C TYR A 106 24.66 -1.45 -21.75
N ALA A 107 23.69 -1.79 -20.91
CA ALA A 107 23.10 -0.81 -20.00
C ALA A 107 24.11 -0.44 -18.90
N VAL A 108 24.03 0.79 -18.39
CA VAL A 108 24.96 1.35 -17.39
C VAL A 108 24.17 2.07 -16.32
#